data_AF-M2R7A1-F1
#
_entry.id   AF-M2R7A1-F1
#
_cell.length_a   1.000
_cell.length_b   1.000
_cell.length_c   1.000
_cell.angle_alpha   90.00
_cell.angle_beta   90.00
_cell.angle_gamma   90.00
#
_symmetry.space_group_name_H-M   'P 1'
#
loop_
_entity.id
_entity.type
_entity.pdbx_description
1 polymer ?
#
loop_
_entity_poly.entity_id
_entity_poly.type
_entity_poly.pdbx_seq_one_letter_code
_entity_poly.pdbx_strand_id
1 'polypeptide(L)'
;MKLHGLINFGNICYLNSALQVLYSIGPLRNYLLNGEYKKDINKTNKMGHEGKYIDTMAEFFSTYSRGQPNTNNLLNLLSNSFPFGEQHDSHEILIHLIDYMHEDVIHNGNSVIHDIFYGEIESTIMCSHCVYQSKTNSNFNCLELDIPKRTNCYSDIDSASLMNDVLVGIKGFANNKLIGSEIYIYLPRVTTASQLYKLIASILHLEPTDISKIFITRNHLRREIFKNEIIRLTDAQVEIYSERKKLTMFSDKSMSVIDALKQYFKPEQMEEWKCEECHNVGGKKYLNFKTFPKYFIMSVKLFEMGYYGCVKKTDYLTFPNRFESQNIVSSFPSYTYEIVSVINHIGCSFFGHYYSYVKCDDKWYCCNDETVSEVPQSDIHQKEAYVVIYKQIN
;
A
#
# COMPACT_ATOMS: atom_id res chain seq x y z
N MET A 1 13.12 21.81 6.57
CA MET A 1 12.94 20.66 7.50
C MET A 1 14.16 19.74 7.38
N LYS A 2 14.56 18.98 8.41
CA LYS A 2 15.66 18.00 8.28
C LYS A 2 15.12 16.58 8.46
N LEU A 3 15.45 15.69 7.53
CA LEU A 3 15.09 14.27 7.57
C LEU A 3 16.28 13.46 8.07
N HIS A 4 16.00 12.47 8.92
CA HIS A 4 16.97 11.57 9.52
C HIS A 4 16.60 10.12 9.23
N GLY A 5 17.61 9.25 9.15
CA GLY A 5 17.37 7.81 9.09
C GLY A 5 16.72 7.28 10.37
N LEU A 6 15.95 6.20 10.24
CA LEU A 6 15.38 5.45 11.35
C LEU A 6 15.97 4.05 11.37
N ILE A 7 16.54 3.66 12.52
CA ILE A 7 17.19 2.36 12.67
C ILE A 7 16.15 1.24 12.56
N ASN A 8 16.46 0.21 11.77
CA ASN A 8 15.61 -0.97 11.64
C ASN A 8 16.15 -2.10 12.53
N PHE A 9 15.53 -2.27 13.70
CA PHE A 9 15.90 -3.32 14.65
C PHE A 9 15.26 -4.69 14.34
N GLY A 10 14.76 -4.87 13.12
CA GLY A 10 14.16 -6.12 12.62
C GLY A 10 12.69 -5.94 12.27
N ASN A 11 12.35 -6.04 10.98
CA ASN A 11 10.99 -6.02 10.44
C ASN A 11 10.15 -4.76 10.74
N ILE A 12 10.74 -3.63 11.12
CA ILE A 12 10.00 -2.39 11.45
C ILE A 12 9.98 -1.34 10.33
N CYS A 13 10.40 -1.68 9.11
CA CYS A 13 10.41 -0.75 7.97
C CYS A 13 9.00 -0.23 7.60
N TYR A 14 7.95 -1.02 7.87
CA TYR A 14 6.55 -0.59 7.72
C TYR A 14 6.20 0.62 8.59
N LEU A 15 6.73 0.66 9.83
CA LEU A 15 6.57 1.77 10.77
C LEU A 15 7.49 2.94 10.38
N ASN A 16 8.76 2.68 10.06
CA ASN A 16 9.71 3.73 9.71
C ASN A 16 9.24 4.58 8.53
N SER A 17 8.75 3.93 7.46
CA SER A 17 8.19 4.59 6.29
C SER A 17 6.95 5.43 6.63
N ALA A 18 6.01 4.90 7.43
CA ALA A 18 4.84 5.65 7.88
C ALA A 18 5.22 6.87 8.73
N LEU A 19 6.18 6.74 9.66
CA LEU A 19 6.63 7.83 10.54
C LEU A 19 7.33 8.95 9.76
N GLN A 20 8.18 8.61 8.80
CA GLN A 20 8.84 9.61 7.94
C GLN A 20 7.84 10.39 7.09
N VAL A 21 6.82 9.69 6.57
CA VAL A 21 5.72 10.31 5.84
C VAL A 21 4.89 11.22 6.75
N LEU A 22 4.48 10.77 7.94
CA LEU A 22 3.74 11.61 8.90
C LEU A 22 4.54 12.85 9.32
N TYR A 23 5.85 12.69 9.58
CA TYR A 23 6.72 13.81 9.95
C TYR A 23 6.81 14.86 8.84
N SER A 24 6.70 14.45 7.57
CA SER A 24 6.73 15.38 6.43
C SER A 24 5.53 16.34 6.39
N ILE A 25 4.39 15.94 6.98
CA ILE A 25 3.14 16.70 6.98
C ILE A 25 3.29 17.95 7.86
N GLY A 26 3.48 19.11 7.23
CA GLY A 26 3.80 20.37 7.91
C GLY A 26 2.84 20.76 9.04
N PRO A 27 1.51 20.81 8.81
CA PRO A 27 0.55 21.14 9.85
C PRO A 27 0.58 20.18 11.05
N LEU A 28 0.64 18.86 10.80
CA LEU A 28 0.76 17.86 11.87
C LEU A 28 2.07 18.07 12.65
N ARG A 29 3.19 18.21 11.94
CA ARG A 29 4.50 18.42 12.54
C ARG A 29 4.53 19.66 13.44
N ASN A 30 3.99 20.77 12.97
CA ASN A 30 3.95 22.01 13.74
C ASN A 30 3.04 21.88 14.96
N TYR A 31 1.85 21.28 14.79
CA TYR A 31 0.90 21.02 15.88
C TYR A 31 1.51 20.22 17.03
N LEU A 32 2.28 19.16 16.69
CA LEU A 32 2.98 18.34 17.67
C LEU A 32 4.21 19.03 18.28
N LEU A 33 5.10 19.60 17.46
CA LEU A 33 6.35 20.22 17.93
C LEU A 33 6.13 21.48 18.77
N ASN A 34 5.10 22.26 18.46
CA ASN A 34 4.74 23.45 19.23
C ASN A 34 3.99 23.11 20.53
N GLY A 35 3.61 21.85 20.73
CA GLY A 35 2.84 21.42 21.89
C GLY A 35 1.38 21.91 21.88
N GLU A 36 0.87 22.36 20.74
CA GLU A 36 -0.50 22.88 20.60
C GLU A 36 -1.53 21.81 20.91
N TYR A 37 -1.21 20.54 20.66
CA TYR A 37 -2.09 19.41 20.91
C TYR A 37 -2.46 19.20 22.39
N LYS A 38 -1.63 19.68 23.33
CA LYS A 38 -1.80 19.42 24.77
C LYS A 38 -3.10 19.99 25.34
N LYS A 39 -3.55 21.13 24.81
CA LYS A 39 -4.84 21.75 25.20
C LYS A 39 -6.05 21.04 24.60
N ASP A 40 -5.85 20.25 23.53
CA ASP A 40 -6.92 19.60 22.78
C ASP A 40 -7.14 18.15 23.24
N ILE A 41 -6.26 17.58 24.09
CA ILE A 41 -6.39 16.21 24.60
C ILE A 41 -7.77 16.01 25.25
N ASN A 42 -8.55 15.10 24.68
CA ASN A 42 -9.86 14.71 25.19
C ASN A 42 -9.76 13.46 26.07
N LYS A 43 -9.61 13.67 27.38
CA LYS A 43 -9.58 12.58 28.37
C LYS A 43 -10.94 11.91 28.62
N THR A 44 -12.02 12.47 28.08
CA THR A 44 -13.39 11.98 28.28
C THR A 44 -13.90 11.13 27.12
N ASN A 45 -13.21 11.14 25.98
CA ASN A 45 -13.57 10.30 24.84
C ASN A 45 -13.31 8.83 25.18
N LYS A 46 -14.35 7.99 25.08
CA LYS A 46 -14.26 6.55 25.36
C LYS A 46 -13.45 5.79 24.29
N MET A 47 -13.39 6.32 23.08
CA MET A 47 -12.59 5.77 21.98
C MET A 47 -11.15 6.30 21.97
N GLY A 48 -10.87 7.33 22.78
CA GLY A 48 -9.54 7.90 22.96
C GLY A 48 -8.67 7.07 23.91
N HIS A 49 -7.40 7.43 23.97
CA HIS A 49 -6.36 6.73 24.74
C HIS A 49 -5.75 7.64 25.80
N GLU A 50 -6.53 8.58 26.31
CA GLU A 50 -6.15 9.58 27.33
C GLU A 50 -4.95 10.46 26.90
N GLY A 51 -4.73 10.62 25.58
CA GLY A 51 -3.62 11.40 25.03
C GLY A 51 -2.33 10.59 24.80
N LYS A 52 -2.31 9.29 25.13
CA LYS A 52 -1.09 8.46 25.05
C LYS A 52 -0.52 8.37 23.63
N TYR A 53 -1.37 8.26 22.61
CA TYR A 53 -0.90 8.17 21.22
C TYR A 53 -0.34 9.50 20.74
N ILE A 54 -1.07 10.59 20.98
CA ILE A 54 -0.61 11.89 20.52
C ILE A 54 0.62 12.40 21.28
N ASP A 55 0.75 12.13 22.59
CA ASP A 55 1.96 12.45 23.36
C ASP A 55 3.18 11.65 22.88
N THR A 56 3.02 10.35 22.64
CA THR A 56 4.12 9.50 22.15
C THR A 56 4.56 9.92 20.75
N MET A 57 3.63 10.28 19.87
CA MET A 57 3.94 10.83 18.55
C MET A 57 4.66 12.18 18.65
N ALA A 58 4.25 13.06 19.57
CA ALA A 58 4.93 14.33 19.80
C ALA A 58 6.37 14.13 20.35
N GLU A 59 6.57 13.17 21.26
CA GLU A 59 7.90 12.79 21.75
C GLU A 59 8.78 12.28 20.60
N PHE A 60 8.25 11.40 19.76
CA PHE A 60 8.94 10.92 18.56
C PHE A 60 9.31 12.07 17.62
N PHE A 61 8.40 12.99 17.32
CA PHE A 61 8.67 14.14 16.44
C PHE A 61 9.76 15.05 17.03
N SER A 62 9.70 15.28 18.34
CA SER A 62 10.66 16.10 19.07
C SER A 62 12.06 15.51 19.04
N THR A 63 12.20 14.18 19.20
CA THR A 63 13.48 13.48 19.13
C THR A 63 13.98 13.35 17.69
N TYR A 64 13.10 13.04 16.73
CA TYR A 64 13.40 12.98 15.29
C TYR A 64 13.91 14.31 14.74
N SER A 65 13.35 15.44 15.20
CA SER A 65 13.82 16.77 14.79
C SER A 65 15.28 17.07 15.18
N ARG A 66 15.86 16.30 16.11
CA ARG A 66 17.21 16.49 16.65
C ARG A 66 18.21 15.42 16.20
N GLY A 67 17.77 14.34 15.55
CA GLY A 67 18.64 13.23 15.18
C GLY A 67 17.90 11.96 14.77
N GLN A 68 18.54 10.81 15.02
CA GLN A 68 17.97 9.48 14.76
C GLN A 68 17.38 8.92 16.06
N PRO A 69 16.06 8.99 16.28
CA PRO A 69 15.42 8.49 17.49
C PRO A 69 15.26 6.97 17.44
N ASN A 70 15.09 6.36 18.61
CA ASN A 70 14.56 4.99 18.66
C ASN A 70 13.03 5.02 18.49
N THR A 71 12.47 3.92 18.02
CA THR A 71 11.02 3.75 17.87
C THR A 71 10.40 2.93 19.01
N ASN A 72 11.17 2.64 20.07
CA ASN A 72 10.78 1.71 21.13
C ASN A 72 9.50 2.12 21.87
N ASN A 73 9.33 3.41 22.20
CA ASN A 73 8.12 3.88 22.88
C ASN A 73 6.88 3.67 22.01
N LEU A 74 6.98 3.97 20.71
CA LEU A 74 5.91 3.72 19.75
C LEU A 74 5.63 2.23 19.58
N LEU A 75 6.66 1.40 19.43
CA LEU A 75 6.51 -0.06 19.31
C LEU A 75 5.83 -0.66 20.54
N ASN A 76 6.18 -0.19 21.74
CA ASN A 76 5.52 -0.62 22.98
C ASN A 76 4.06 -0.16 23.04
N LEU A 77 3.76 1.05 22.58
CA LEU A 77 2.39 1.55 22.53
C LEU A 77 1.53 0.74 21.54
N LEU A 78 2.13 0.34 20.42
CA LEU A 78 1.49 -0.37 19.33
C LEU A 78 1.41 -1.89 19.55
N SER A 79 2.07 -2.45 20.57
CA SER A 79 2.30 -3.89 20.70
C SER A 79 1.04 -4.75 20.74
N ASN A 80 -0.09 -4.18 21.14
CA ASN A 80 -1.38 -4.89 21.16
C ASN A 80 -1.98 -5.04 19.77
N SER A 81 -1.79 -4.05 18.89
CA SER A 81 -2.32 -4.02 17.52
C SER A 81 -1.30 -4.56 16.52
N PHE A 82 -0.01 -4.28 16.74
CA PHE A 82 1.11 -4.66 15.89
C PHE A 82 2.20 -5.33 16.75
N PRO A 83 2.10 -6.65 16.98
CA PRO A 83 3.07 -7.40 17.76
C PRO A 83 4.50 -7.28 17.20
N PHE A 84 5.47 -7.15 18.09
CA PHE A 84 6.88 -7.01 17.72
C PHE A 84 7.46 -8.30 17.09
N GLY A 85 8.37 -8.14 16.15
CA GLY A 85 9.10 -9.23 15.48
C GLY A 85 8.48 -9.70 14.16
N GLU A 86 7.25 -9.29 13.88
CA GLU A 86 6.53 -9.59 12.63
C GLU A 86 6.56 -8.39 11.67
N GLN A 87 6.48 -8.67 10.37
CA GLN A 87 6.21 -7.62 9.37
C GLN A 87 4.71 -7.31 9.38
N HIS A 88 4.37 -6.03 9.27
CA HIS A 88 2.99 -5.56 9.20
C HIS A 88 2.76 -4.67 7.98
N ASP A 89 1.50 -4.34 7.73
CA ASP A 89 1.09 -3.48 6.63
C ASP A 89 1.36 -2.00 6.96
N SER A 90 2.13 -1.32 6.12
CA SER A 90 2.47 0.10 6.32
C SER A 90 1.27 1.04 6.17
N HIS A 91 0.28 0.68 5.34
CA HIS A 91 -0.96 1.44 5.24
C HIS A 91 -1.77 1.31 6.53
N GLU A 92 -1.91 0.10 7.06
CA GLU A 92 -2.67 -0.15 8.29
C GLU A 92 -2.11 0.65 9.47
N ILE A 93 -0.78 0.64 9.67
CA ILE A 93 -0.18 1.41 10.76
C ILE A 93 -0.28 2.92 10.55
N LEU A 94 -0.17 3.41 9.31
CA LEU A 94 -0.31 4.83 8.99
C LEU A 94 -1.71 5.32 9.39
N ILE A 95 -2.74 4.59 8.98
CA ILE A 95 -4.14 4.91 9.28
C ILE A 95 -4.42 4.77 10.77
N HIS A 96 -3.93 3.71 11.41
CA HIS A 96 -4.04 3.50 12.85
C HIS A 96 -3.47 4.67 13.65
N LEU A 97 -2.26 5.16 13.31
CA LEU A 97 -1.66 6.31 13.99
C LEU A 97 -2.49 7.58 13.80
N ILE A 98 -3.05 7.82 12.60
CA ILE A 98 -3.91 8.98 12.32
C ILE A 98 -5.21 8.89 13.14
N ASP A 99 -5.91 7.76 13.09
CA ASP A 99 -7.16 7.56 13.82
C ASP A 99 -6.96 7.70 15.33
N TYR A 100 -5.91 7.10 15.88
CA TYR A 100 -5.69 7.12 17.32
C TYR A 100 -5.24 8.49 17.83
N MET A 101 -4.46 9.24 17.03
CA MET A 101 -4.21 10.66 17.32
C MET A 101 -5.49 11.48 17.22
N HIS A 102 -6.36 11.21 16.24
CA HIS A 102 -7.65 11.89 16.09
C HIS A 102 -8.54 11.65 17.31
N GLU A 103 -8.72 10.40 17.74
CA GLU A 103 -9.52 10.02 18.91
C GLU A 103 -8.99 10.63 20.22
N ASP A 104 -7.67 10.81 20.35
CA ASP A 104 -7.05 11.46 21.50
C ASP A 104 -7.38 12.96 21.62
N VAL A 105 -7.75 13.64 20.53
CA VAL A 105 -8.01 15.10 20.51
C VAL A 105 -9.36 15.51 19.91
N ILE A 106 -10.25 14.57 19.63
CA ILE A 106 -11.56 14.86 19.05
C ILE A 106 -12.49 15.51 20.07
N HIS A 107 -13.12 16.62 19.68
CA HIS A 107 -14.21 17.25 20.43
C HIS A 107 -15.37 17.54 19.48
N ASN A 108 -16.60 17.12 19.85
CA ASN A 108 -17.81 17.34 19.05
C ASN A 108 -17.68 16.89 17.58
N GLY A 109 -16.93 15.82 17.33
CA GLY A 109 -16.75 15.26 15.98
C GLY A 109 -15.66 15.90 15.13
N ASN A 110 -14.89 16.87 15.65
CA ASN A 110 -13.80 17.51 14.91
C ASN A 110 -12.50 17.60 15.73
N SER A 111 -11.35 17.63 15.05
CA SER A 111 -10.02 17.89 15.63
C SER A 111 -9.06 18.44 14.57
N VAL A 112 -7.90 18.94 15.01
CA VAL A 112 -6.84 19.36 14.07
C VAL A 112 -6.41 18.20 13.16
N ILE A 113 -6.44 16.95 13.65
CA ILE A 113 -6.15 15.76 12.86
C ILE A 113 -7.23 15.54 11.80
N HIS A 114 -8.49 15.77 12.14
CA HIS A 114 -9.62 15.73 11.21
C HIS A 114 -9.44 16.74 10.07
N ASP A 115 -9.14 18.00 10.40
CA ASP A 115 -8.93 19.08 9.43
C ASP A 115 -7.74 18.84 8.47
N ILE A 116 -6.78 17.98 8.86
CA ILE A 116 -5.60 17.66 8.05
C ILE A 116 -5.91 16.48 7.11
N PHE A 117 -6.45 15.39 7.65
CA PHE A 117 -6.48 14.09 6.95
C PHE A 117 -7.86 13.61 6.50
N TYR A 118 -8.95 14.16 7.05
CA TYR A 118 -10.28 13.62 6.81
C TYR A 118 -11.04 14.41 5.75
N GLY A 119 -11.72 13.68 4.88
CA GLY A 119 -12.81 14.17 4.06
C GLY A 119 -14.10 13.43 4.38
N GLU A 120 -15.18 13.83 3.71
CA GLU A 120 -16.51 13.24 3.89
C GLU A 120 -17.04 12.75 2.54
N ILE A 121 -17.66 11.57 2.55
CA ILE A 121 -18.37 10.98 1.41
C ILE A 121 -19.84 10.80 1.79
N GLU A 122 -20.74 11.21 0.89
CA GLU A 122 -22.17 10.86 0.94
C GLU A 122 -22.42 9.62 0.08
N SER A 123 -22.96 8.59 0.70
CA SER A 123 -23.51 7.41 0.05
C SER A 123 -25.01 7.58 -0.10
N THR A 124 -25.51 7.58 -1.34
CA THR A 124 -26.93 7.57 -1.65
C THR A 124 -27.32 6.23 -2.26
N ILE A 125 -28.24 5.50 -1.63
CA ILE A 125 -28.84 4.29 -2.19
C ILE A 125 -30.24 4.63 -2.70
N MET A 126 -30.44 4.51 -4.00
CA MET A 126 -31.75 4.69 -4.64
C MET A 126 -32.43 3.34 -4.81
N CYS A 127 -33.68 3.20 -4.35
CA CYS A 127 -34.43 1.96 -4.55
C CYS A 127 -34.74 1.73 -6.04
N SER A 128 -34.62 0.50 -6.52
CA SER A 128 -34.95 0.14 -7.91
C SER A 128 -36.46 0.03 -8.18
N HIS A 129 -37.29 0.02 -7.13
CA HIS A 129 -38.73 -0.29 -7.21
C HIS A 129 -39.64 0.87 -6.82
N CYS A 130 -39.14 1.87 -6.11
CA CYS A 130 -39.91 3.04 -5.67
C CYS A 130 -39.03 4.30 -5.61
N VAL A 131 -39.61 5.44 -5.24
CA VAL A 131 -38.91 6.74 -5.18
C VAL A 131 -38.04 6.93 -3.93
N TYR A 132 -38.04 5.97 -3.00
CA TYR A 132 -37.27 6.07 -1.77
C TYR A 132 -35.77 6.08 -2.05
N GLN A 133 -35.07 6.93 -1.30
CA GLN A 133 -33.61 7.00 -1.27
C GLN A 133 -33.14 7.06 0.18
N SER A 134 -32.06 6.33 0.49
CA SER A 134 -31.35 6.42 1.76
C SER A 134 -30.05 7.17 1.54
N LYS A 135 -29.74 8.13 2.42
CA LYS A 135 -28.50 8.91 2.39
C LYS A 135 -27.75 8.74 3.70
N THR A 136 -26.48 8.41 3.61
CA THR A 136 -25.58 8.30 4.75
C THR A 136 -24.29 9.03 4.45
N ASN A 137 -23.77 9.74 5.45
CA ASN A 137 -22.47 10.39 5.36
C ASN A 137 -21.45 9.62 6.17
N SER A 138 -20.22 9.52 5.66
CA SER A 138 -19.11 8.86 6.33
C SER A 138 -17.83 9.65 6.13
N ASN A 139 -17.06 9.79 7.20
CA ASN A 139 -15.71 10.33 7.13
C ASN A 139 -14.74 9.28 6.57
N PHE A 140 -13.71 9.73 5.85
CA PHE A 140 -12.60 8.89 5.40
C PHE A 140 -11.28 9.64 5.60
N ASN A 141 -10.24 8.92 6.00
CA ASN A 141 -8.86 9.44 6.05
C ASN A 141 -7.97 8.89 4.91
N CYS A 142 -8.43 7.83 4.24
CA CYS A 142 -7.77 7.19 3.11
C CYS A 142 -8.80 6.55 2.18
N LEU A 143 -8.52 6.56 0.88
CA LEU A 143 -9.25 5.74 -0.09
C LEU A 143 -8.37 4.62 -0.62
N GLU A 144 -8.83 3.38 -0.42
CA GLU A 144 -8.18 2.20 -0.96
C GLU A 144 -8.64 1.93 -2.41
N LEU A 145 -7.71 2.06 -3.34
CA LEU A 145 -7.96 1.98 -4.77
C LEU A 145 -7.62 0.59 -5.29
N ASP A 146 -8.59 -0.01 -5.99
CA ASP A 146 -8.36 -1.24 -6.72
C ASP A 146 -7.49 -0.99 -7.96
N ILE A 147 -6.60 -1.94 -8.25
CA ILE A 147 -5.93 -2.03 -9.54
C ILE A 147 -6.85 -2.83 -10.47
N PRO A 148 -7.44 -2.22 -11.51
CA PRO A 148 -8.37 -2.93 -12.36
C PRO A 148 -7.65 -3.97 -13.20
N LYS A 149 -8.25 -5.16 -13.28
CA LYS A 149 -7.75 -6.26 -14.10
C LYS A 149 -7.61 -5.77 -15.55
N ARG A 150 -6.40 -5.82 -16.12
CA ARG A 150 -6.20 -5.48 -17.54
C ARG A 150 -7.08 -6.41 -18.38
N THR A 151 -7.91 -5.85 -19.26
CA THR A 151 -8.64 -6.65 -20.25
C THR A 151 -7.64 -7.28 -21.21
N ASN A 152 -7.63 -8.61 -21.31
CA ASN A 152 -6.77 -9.37 -22.22
C ASN A 152 -6.90 -8.83 -23.65
N CYS A 153 -5.91 -8.06 -24.10
CA CYS A 153 -5.73 -7.71 -25.51
C CYS A 153 -4.60 -8.59 -26.04
N TYR A 154 -4.95 -9.57 -26.87
CA TYR A 154 -3.98 -10.44 -27.52
C TYR A 154 -3.34 -9.68 -28.69
N SER A 155 -2.05 -9.38 -28.59
CA SER A 155 -1.23 -9.01 -29.75
C SER A 155 0.17 -9.63 -29.61
N ASP A 156 0.65 -10.26 -30.68
CA ASP A 156 1.97 -10.88 -30.77
C ASP A 156 3.08 -9.82 -30.88
N ILE A 157 4.05 -9.81 -29.97
CA ILE A 157 5.34 -9.12 -30.15
C ILE A 157 6.49 -9.93 -29.52
N ASP A 158 7.58 -10.02 -30.28
CA ASP A 158 8.91 -10.53 -29.93
C ASP A 158 9.72 -9.54 -29.07
N SER A 159 10.55 -10.08 -28.18
CA SER A 159 11.68 -9.47 -27.45
C SER A 159 11.43 -8.80 -26.08
N ALA A 160 12.44 -9.00 -25.23
CA ALA A 160 12.43 -8.97 -23.77
C ALA A 160 12.58 -7.57 -23.15
N SER A 161 12.01 -7.39 -21.95
CA SER A 161 12.23 -6.25 -21.06
C SER A 161 12.56 -6.75 -19.65
N LEU A 162 13.72 -6.31 -19.15
CA LEU A 162 14.29 -6.64 -17.84
C LEU A 162 13.47 -5.97 -16.72
N MET A 163 12.92 -6.75 -15.78
CA MET A 163 12.45 -6.26 -14.48
C MET A 163 13.46 -6.69 -13.41
N ASN A 164 14.21 -5.74 -12.87
CA ASN A 164 14.83 -5.88 -11.54
C ASN A 164 13.64 -5.86 -10.55
N ASP A 165 13.22 -6.92 -9.87
CA ASP A 165 13.97 -7.75 -8.91
C ASP A 165 13.60 -9.26 -8.96
N VAL A 166 13.33 -9.79 -10.16
CA VAL A 166 13.35 -11.24 -10.42
C VAL A 166 14.04 -11.43 -11.77
N LEU A 167 15.23 -12.04 -11.80
CA LEU A 167 15.91 -12.41 -13.04
C LEU A 167 15.16 -13.55 -13.74
N VAL A 168 14.07 -13.25 -14.45
CA VAL A 168 13.41 -14.22 -15.34
C VAL A 168 14.09 -14.16 -16.71
N GLY A 169 15.13 -14.99 -16.91
CA GLY A 169 15.78 -15.15 -18.20
C GLY A 169 15.14 -16.27 -19.02
N ILE A 170 14.36 -15.94 -20.05
CA ILE A 170 13.81 -16.94 -20.99
C ILE A 170 14.82 -17.15 -22.12
N LYS A 171 15.53 -18.30 -22.13
CA LYS A 171 16.29 -18.75 -23.31
C LYS A 171 15.37 -19.57 -24.22
N GLY A 172 15.04 -19.04 -25.39
CA GLY A 172 14.52 -19.85 -26.49
C GLY A 172 15.64 -20.13 -27.49
N PHE A 173 15.72 -21.33 -28.06
CA PHE A 173 16.07 -21.44 -29.49
C PHE A 173 15.60 -22.73 -30.14
N ALA A 174 14.99 -22.57 -31.30
CA ALA A 174 14.59 -23.61 -32.21
C ALA A 174 15.74 -24.06 -33.12
N ASN A 175 15.92 -25.37 -33.21
CA ASN A 175 16.22 -26.16 -34.42
C ASN A 175 15.63 -27.54 -34.14
N ASN A 176 14.29 -27.52 -34.09
CA ASN A 176 13.35 -28.62 -33.90
C ASN A 176 13.31 -29.34 -32.55
N LYS A 177 13.94 -28.81 -31.48
CA LYS A 177 13.45 -28.95 -30.09
C LYS A 177 14.17 -28.07 -29.07
N LEU A 178 13.42 -27.16 -28.45
CA LEU A 178 13.67 -26.53 -27.16
C LEU A 178 12.33 -25.91 -26.72
N ILE A 179 11.67 -26.52 -25.74
CA ILE A 179 10.33 -26.13 -25.25
C ILE A 179 10.40 -26.16 -23.71
N GLY A 180 10.49 -24.99 -23.09
CA GLY A 180 10.55 -24.84 -21.64
C GLY A 180 11.20 -23.51 -21.31
N SER A 181 10.42 -22.59 -20.77
CA SER A 181 10.92 -21.34 -20.20
C SER A 181 11.46 -21.64 -18.79
N GLU A 182 12.78 -21.58 -18.60
CA GLU A 182 13.39 -21.62 -17.27
C GLU A 182 13.08 -20.30 -16.53
N ILE A 183 12.63 -20.39 -15.27
CA ILE A 183 12.36 -19.23 -14.41
C ILE A 183 13.33 -19.31 -13.23
N TYR A 184 14.22 -18.32 -13.08
CA TYR A 184 15.06 -18.20 -11.90
C TYR A 184 14.36 -17.30 -10.86
N ILE A 185 14.08 -17.84 -9.69
CA ILE A 185 13.44 -17.13 -8.58
C ILE A 185 14.45 -17.03 -7.44
N TYR A 186 14.80 -15.80 -7.04
CA TYR A 186 15.59 -15.58 -5.84
C TYR A 186 14.67 -15.69 -4.60
N LEU A 187 14.97 -16.61 -3.70
CA LEU A 187 14.11 -16.93 -2.57
C LEU A 187 14.77 -16.46 -1.26
N PRO A 188 14.05 -15.79 -0.35
CA PRO A 188 14.52 -15.56 1.01
C PRO A 188 14.67 -16.90 1.77
N ARG A 189 15.26 -16.88 2.97
CA ARG A 189 15.46 -18.08 3.79
C ARG A 189 14.14 -18.81 4.02
N VAL A 190 13.94 -19.92 3.32
CA VAL A 190 12.81 -20.83 3.50
C VAL A 190 13.29 -22.02 4.34
N THR A 191 12.60 -22.33 5.45
CA THR A 191 13.03 -23.41 6.35
C THR A 191 12.39 -24.75 6.01
N THR A 192 11.34 -24.77 5.18
CA THR A 192 10.63 -26.00 4.78
C THR A 192 10.28 -26.03 3.29
N ALA A 193 10.21 -27.24 2.72
CA ALA A 193 9.76 -27.44 1.34
C ALA A 193 8.31 -26.93 1.12
N SER A 194 7.44 -27.05 2.13
CA SER A 194 6.06 -26.56 2.04
C SER A 194 5.98 -25.04 1.89
N GLN A 195 6.78 -24.29 2.64
CA GLN A 195 6.87 -22.84 2.49
C GLN A 195 7.42 -22.45 1.10
N LEU A 196 8.35 -23.24 0.56
CA LEU A 196 8.91 -23.01 -0.77
C LEU A 196 7.85 -23.21 -1.87
N TYR A 197 7.08 -24.30 -1.82
CA TYR A 197 6.00 -24.54 -2.76
C TYR A 197 4.90 -23.47 -2.66
N LYS A 198 4.54 -23.02 -1.46
CA LYS A 198 3.57 -21.93 -1.27
C LYS A 198 4.08 -20.60 -1.82
N LEU A 199 5.35 -20.29 -1.61
CA LEU A 199 5.99 -19.07 -2.13
C LEU A 199 6.09 -19.10 -3.66
N ILE A 200 6.44 -20.23 -4.26
CA ILE A 200 6.46 -20.40 -5.73
C ILE A 200 5.04 -20.31 -6.29
N ALA A 201 4.07 -20.98 -5.67
CA ALA A 201 2.67 -20.94 -6.10
C ALA A 201 2.05 -19.53 -5.98
N SER A 202 2.44 -18.75 -4.96
CA SER A 202 2.00 -17.37 -4.79
C SER A 202 2.65 -16.43 -5.81
N ILE A 203 3.96 -16.55 -6.06
CA ILE A 203 4.69 -15.75 -7.07
C ILE A 203 4.12 -16.00 -8.48
N LEU A 204 3.72 -17.24 -8.77
CA LEU A 204 3.27 -17.65 -10.10
C LEU A 204 1.74 -17.65 -10.27
N HIS A 205 0.98 -17.22 -9.25
CA HIS A 205 -0.50 -17.23 -9.24
C HIS A 205 -1.11 -18.59 -9.64
N LEU A 206 -0.55 -19.69 -9.14
CA LEU A 206 -0.97 -21.05 -9.52
C LEU A 206 -2.15 -21.55 -8.70
N GLU A 207 -3.10 -22.19 -9.36
CA GLU A 207 -4.20 -22.89 -8.70
C GLU A 207 -3.75 -24.22 -8.09
N PRO A 208 -4.51 -24.80 -7.14
CA PRO A 208 -4.10 -26.03 -6.51
C PRO A 208 -3.89 -27.23 -7.42
N THR A 209 -4.66 -27.29 -8.49
CA THR A 209 -4.55 -28.29 -9.56
C THR A 209 -3.24 -28.16 -10.35
N ASP A 210 -2.68 -26.96 -10.44
CA ASP A 210 -1.46 -26.67 -11.19
C ASP A 210 -0.17 -26.94 -10.41
N ILE A 211 -0.23 -27.07 -9.06
CA ILE A 211 0.95 -27.44 -8.25
C ILE A 211 1.48 -28.82 -8.60
N SER A 212 0.59 -29.76 -8.95
CA SER A 212 0.97 -31.11 -9.39
C SER A 212 1.86 -31.12 -10.64
N LYS A 213 1.94 -29.98 -11.35
CA LYS A 213 2.72 -29.78 -12.58
C LYS A 213 4.06 -29.05 -12.32
N ILE A 214 4.31 -28.62 -11.08
CA ILE A 214 5.58 -27.99 -10.68
C ILE A 214 6.56 -29.08 -10.24
N PHE A 215 7.64 -29.28 -11.01
CA PHE A 215 8.69 -30.23 -10.69
C PHE A 215 9.97 -29.49 -10.25
N ILE A 216 10.28 -29.52 -8.96
CA ILE A 216 11.55 -28.98 -8.46
C ILE A 216 12.61 -30.09 -8.53
N THR A 217 13.45 -30.08 -9.56
CA THR A 217 14.56 -31.04 -9.71
C THR A 217 15.71 -30.74 -8.76
N ARG A 218 16.01 -31.68 -7.86
CA ARG A 218 17.18 -31.63 -6.96
C ARG A 218 18.43 -32.15 -7.66
N ASN A 219 19.03 -31.36 -8.53
CA ASN A 219 20.43 -31.60 -8.93
C ASN A 219 21.31 -30.65 -8.11
N HIS A 220 22.29 -31.20 -7.38
CA HIS A 220 23.35 -30.52 -6.60
C HIS A 220 23.19 -30.26 -5.08
N LEU A 221 22.30 -30.94 -4.35
CA LEU A 221 22.47 -31.07 -2.88
C LEU A 221 23.52 -32.13 -2.55
N ARG A 222 24.81 -31.86 -2.84
CA ARG A 222 25.90 -32.61 -2.23
C ARG A 222 26.02 -32.19 -0.76
N ARG A 223 25.87 -33.19 0.10
CA ARG A 223 26.07 -33.19 1.56
C ARG A 223 27.16 -32.21 2.01
N GLU A 224 26.80 -31.31 2.93
CA GLU A 224 27.41 -31.21 4.27
C GLU A 224 26.52 -30.34 5.18
N ILE A 225 26.22 -30.87 6.36
CA ILE A 225 25.54 -30.20 7.48
C ILE A 225 26.64 -29.49 8.28
N PHE A 226 26.48 -28.23 8.69
CA PHE A 226 26.73 -27.71 10.05
C PHE A 226 26.35 -26.21 10.18
N LYS A 227 25.82 -25.89 11.38
CA LYS A 227 25.59 -24.61 12.08
C LYS A 227 25.79 -23.27 11.34
N ASN A 228 24.79 -22.39 11.53
CA ASN A 228 24.84 -20.94 11.36
C ASN A 228 25.50 -20.44 10.06
N GLU A 229 24.79 -20.47 8.94
CA GLU A 229 25.01 -19.52 7.83
C GLU A 229 23.90 -19.59 6.78
N ILE A 230 23.87 -18.57 5.92
CA ILE A 230 22.84 -18.30 4.90
C ILE A 230 22.75 -19.50 3.93
N ILE A 231 21.54 -20.04 3.71
CA ILE A 231 21.34 -21.03 2.65
C ILE A 231 21.33 -20.26 1.33
N ARG A 232 22.48 -20.18 0.69
CA ARG A 232 22.58 -19.75 -0.71
C ARG A 232 22.25 -20.99 -1.56
N LEU A 233 21.04 -21.07 -2.08
CA LEU A 233 20.69 -22.03 -3.13
C LEU A 233 21.33 -21.54 -4.44
N THR A 234 22.65 -21.65 -4.57
CA THR A 234 23.29 -21.61 -5.88
C THR A 234 22.97 -22.93 -6.58
N ASP A 235 22.43 -22.82 -7.78
CA ASP A 235 22.28 -23.91 -8.76
C ASP A 235 21.17 -24.95 -8.51
N ALA A 236 20.06 -24.57 -7.90
CA ALA A 236 18.82 -25.35 -8.04
C ALA A 236 18.10 -24.92 -9.34
N GLN A 237 18.23 -25.72 -10.40
CA GLN A 237 17.36 -25.59 -11.58
C GLN A 237 15.93 -25.98 -11.18
N VAL A 238 15.00 -25.03 -11.26
CA VAL A 238 13.56 -25.28 -11.09
C VAL A 238 12.92 -25.28 -12.48
N GLU A 239 12.62 -26.47 -12.99
CA GLU A 239 11.92 -26.63 -14.29
C GLU A 239 10.40 -26.66 -14.06
N ILE A 240 9.69 -25.62 -14.49
CA ILE A 240 8.24 -25.55 -14.39
C ILE A 240 7.63 -25.91 -15.75
N TYR A 241 6.92 -27.04 -15.80
CA TYR A 241 6.21 -27.48 -17.00
C TYR A 241 4.75 -27.03 -16.90
N SER A 242 4.39 -25.96 -17.60
CA SER A 242 2.99 -25.54 -17.76
C SER A 242 2.45 -26.05 -19.09
N GLU A 243 1.39 -26.86 -19.05
CA GLU A 243 0.58 -27.13 -20.23
C GLU A 243 -0.24 -25.89 -20.58
N ARG A 244 0.31 -25.08 -21.49
CA ARG A 244 -0.35 -24.00 -22.24
C ARG A 244 -1.03 -22.90 -21.41
N LYS A 245 -0.26 -21.91 -20.98
CA LYS A 245 -0.67 -20.49 -21.04
C LYS A 245 0.49 -19.64 -21.58
N LYS A 246 0.29 -19.02 -22.74
CA LYS A 246 1.20 -17.99 -23.31
C LYS A 246 1.18 -16.81 -22.32
N LEU A 247 2.31 -16.51 -21.67
CA LEU A 247 2.48 -15.27 -20.89
C LEU A 247 2.61 -14.10 -21.88
N THR A 248 1.62 -13.22 -21.88
CA THR A 248 1.57 -12.02 -22.73
C THR A 248 2.15 -10.82 -21.99
N MET A 249 3.05 -10.08 -22.64
CA MET A 249 3.38 -8.71 -22.21
C MET A 249 2.13 -7.84 -22.31
N PHE A 250 1.83 -7.12 -21.24
CA PHE A 250 0.66 -6.26 -21.16
C PHE A 250 0.86 -5.00 -22.00
N SER A 251 -0.18 -4.56 -22.73
CA SER A 251 -0.19 -3.24 -23.38
C SER A 251 -0.02 -2.12 -22.34
N ASP A 252 0.86 -1.16 -22.61
CA ASP A 252 1.27 0.00 -21.79
C ASP A 252 0.17 1.05 -21.56
N LYS A 253 -1.11 0.67 -21.48
CA LYS A 253 -2.12 1.61 -20.98
C LYS A 253 -2.08 1.59 -19.45
N SER A 254 -1.09 2.27 -18.88
CA SER A 254 -0.98 2.47 -17.45
C SER A 254 -2.19 3.23 -16.92
N MET A 255 -2.90 2.66 -15.95
CA MET A 255 -3.99 3.36 -15.29
C MET A 255 -3.42 4.38 -14.31
N SER A 256 -4.02 5.57 -14.20
CA SER A 256 -3.65 6.54 -13.19
C SER A 256 -4.47 6.39 -11.91
N VAL A 257 -3.97 6.88 -10.77
CA VAL A 257 -4.77 7.01 -9.54
C VAL A 257 -6.04 7.84 -9.75
N ILE A 258 -6.03 8.80 -10.68
CA ILE A 258 -7.23 9.58 -11.04
C ILE A 258 -8.27 8.68 -11.71
N ASP A 259 -7.85 7.80 -12.61
CA ASP A 259 -8.75 6.86 -13.28
C ASP A 259 -9.30 5.83 -12.28
N ALA A 260 -8.47 5.36 -11.36
CA ALA A 260 -8.90 4.46 -10.29
C ALA A 260 -9.90 5.14 -9.33
N LEU A 261 -9.71 6.42 -8.99
CA LEU A 261 -10.69 7.22 -8.24
C LEU A 261 -12.00 7.35 -9.01
N LYS A 262 -11.96 7.70 -10.30
CA LYS A 262 -13.19 7.75 -11.12
C LYS A 262 -13.93 6.42 -11.11
N GLN A 263 -13.21 5.30 -11.09
CA GLN A 263 -13.81 3.97 -10.98
C GLN A 263 -14.39 3.71 -9.60
N TYR A 264 -13.72 4.14 -8.52
CA TYR A 264 -14.21 4.02 -7.15
C TYR A 264 -15.59 4.69 -6.97
N PHE A 265 -15.82 5.82 -7.64
CA PHE A 265 -17.09 6.56 -7.57
C PHE A 265 -18.14 6.13 -8.62
N LYS A 266 -17.89 5.05 -9.39
CA LYS A 266 -18.92 4.54 -10.29
C LYS A 266 -20.09 3.96 -9.48
N PRO A 267 -21.34 4.16 -9.95
CA PRO A 267 -22.50 3.59 -9.26
C PRO A 267 -22.44 2.06 -9.22
N GLU A 268 -22.77 1.49 -8.07
CA GLU A 268 -22.76 0.05 -7.81
C GLU A 268 -24.18 -0.47 -7.64
N GLN A 269 -24.46 -1.66 -8.18
CA GLN A 269 -25.74 -2.34 -8.01
C GLN A 269 -25.75 -3.09 -6.68
N MET A 270 -26.75 -2.82 -5.84
CA MET A 270 -26.93 -3.48 -4.54
C MET A 270 -28.01 -4.57 -4.68
N GLU A 271 -27.60 -5.82 -4.78
CA GLU A 271 -28.52 -6.96 -4.97
C GLU A 271 -29.16 -7.46 -3.68
N GLU A 272 -28.56 -7.18 -2.51
CA GLU A 272 -29.03 -7.68 -1.21
C GLU A 272 -29.64 -6.57 -0.33
N TRP A 273 -29.63 -5.31 -0.78
CA TRP A 273 -30.16 -4.19 0.00
C TRP A 273 -31.68 -4.20 -0.01
N LYS A 274 -32.29 -4.19 1.19
CA LYS A 274 -33.74 -4.17 1.38
C LYS A 274 -34.23 -2.74 1.63
N CYS A 275 -35.18 -2.28 0.82
CA CYS A 275 -35.77 -0.95 0.95
C CYS A 275 -36.61 -0.82 2.22
N GLU A 276 -36.45 0.27 2.96
CA GLU A 276 -37.20 0.55 4.20
C GLU A 276 -38.69 0.85 3.95
N GLU A 277 -39.02 1.43 2.79
CA GLU A 277 -40.42 1.79 2.44
C GLU A 277 -41.15 0.62 1.78
N CYS A 278 -40.69 0.17 0.61
CA CYS A 278 -41.41 -0.84 -0.18
C CYS A 278 -41.02 -2.29 0.17
N HIS A 279 -40.03 -2.51 1.03
CA HIS A 279 -39.54 -3.82 1.47
C HIS A 279 -38.99 -4.74 0.37
N ASN A 280 -38.97 -4.28 -0.89
CA ASN A 280 -38.34 -4.99 -2.00
C ASN A 280 -36.82 -4.91 -1.89
N VAL A 281 -36.17 -5.93 -2.46
CA VAL A 281 -34.72 -6.03 -2.54
C VAL A 281 -34.24 -5.43 -3.86
N GLY A 282 -33.17 -4.64 -3.79
CA GLY A 282 -32.55 -4.02 -4.94
C GLY A 282 -32.46 -2.49 -4.82
N GLY A 283 -31.27 -1.98 -5.05
CA GLY A 283 -31.02 -0.55 -5.16
C GLY A 283 -29.73 -0.26 -5.93
N LYS A 284 -29.50 1.01 -6.24
CA LYS A 284 -28.26 1.48 -6.87
C LYS A 284 -27.58 2.48 -5.94
N LYS A 285 -26.34 2.17 -5.55
CA LYS A 285 -25.52 2.97 -4.63
C LYS A 285 -24.66 3.94 -5.43
N TYR A 286 -24.68 5.20 -5.00
CA TYR A 286 -23.88 6.29 -5.54
C TYR A 286 -23.03 6.85 -4.41
N LEU A 287 -21.74 7.05 -4.66
CA LEU A 287 -20.85 7.76 -3.77
C LEU A 287 -20.61 9.16 -4.33
N ASN A 288 -20.53 10.17 -3.47
CA ASN A 288 -20.14 11.53 -3.83
C ASN A 288 -19.26 12.12 -2.74
N PHE A 289 -18.19 12.83 -3.10
CA PHE A 289 -17.47 13.64 -2.13
C PHE A 289 -18.39 14.73 -1.58
N LYS A 290 -18.27 15.02 -0.28
CA LYS A 290 -18.84 16.19 0.41
C LYS A 290 -17.76 17.20 0.77
N THR A 291 -16.60 16.69 1.17
CA THR A 291 -15.39 17.47 1.40
C THR A 291 -14.17 16.66 0.98
N PHE A 292 -13.09 17.35 0.60
CA PHE A 292 -11.80 16.73 0.38
C PHE A 292 -10.87 17.03 1.57
N PRO A 293 -9.99 16.10 1.96
CA PRO A 293 -8.98 16.34 2.98
C PRO A 293 -7.88 17.27 2.47
N LYS A 294 -7.24 18.03 3.35
CA LYS A 294 -6.07 18.86 3.00
C LYS A 294 -4.87 18.00 2.57
N TYR A 295 -4.70 16.84 3.21
CA TYR A 295 -3.75 15.82 2.82
C TYR A 295 -4.52 14.56 2.43
N PHE A 296 -4.62 14.33 1.12
CA PHE A 296 -5.38 13.23 0.56
C PHE A 296 -4.50 11.99 0.43
N ILE A 297 -4.77 11.01 1.30
CA ILE A 297 -4.12 9.71 1.30
C ILE A 297 -4.91 8.75 0.42
N MET A 298 -4.20 8.07 -0.47
CA MET A 298 -4.75 6.97 -1.25
C MET A 298 -3.80 5.79 -1.14
N SER A 299 -4.34 4.60 -0.90
CA SER A 299 -3.56 3.35 -0.93
C SER A 299 -3.98 2.50 -2.12
N VAL A 300 -3.06 1.71 -2.63
CA VAL A 300 -3.31 0.78 -3.71
C VAL A 300 -3.52 -0.60 -3.10
N LYS A 301 -4.63 -1.27 -3.42
CA LYS A 301 -4.91 -2.64 -2.94
C LYS A 301 -4.01 -3.67 -3.63
N LEU A 302 -2.74 -3.68 -3.23
CA LEU A 302 -1.69 -4.55 -3.76
C LEU A 302 -1.87 -6.00 -3.34
N PHE A 303 -2.48 -6.25 -2.18
CA PHE A 303 -2.58 -7.58 -1.59
C PHE A 303 -3.98 -8.15 -1.77
N GLU A 304 -4.07 -9.38 -2.27
CA GLU A 304 -5.33 -10.12 -2.36
C GLU A 304 -5.17 -11.56 -1.86
N MET A 305 -6.24 -12.13 -1.31
CA MET A 305 -6.23 -13.52 -0.87
C MET A 305 -6.30 -14.44 -2.09
N GLY A 306 -5.20 -15.12 -2.38
CA GLY A 306 -5.15 -16.23 -3.33
C GLY A 306 -5.35 -17.58 -2.64
N TYR A 307 -5.43 -18.65 -3.44
CA TYR A 307 -5.64 -20.02 -2.96
C TYR A 307 -4.62 -20.50 -1.92
N TYR A 308 -3.40 -19.99 -1.98
CA TYR A 308 -2.28 -20.40 -1.11
C TYR A 308 -1.86 -19.35 -0.09
N GLY A 309 -2.70 -18.34 0.09
CA GLY A 309 -2.45 -17.20 0.96
C GLY A 309 -2.41 -15.89 0.19
N CYS A 310 -1.99 -14.84 0.88
CA CYS A 310 -1.90 -13.50 0.33
C CYS A 310 -0.95 -13.45 -0.88
N VAL A 311 -1.37 -12.80 -1.95
CA VAL A 311 -0.56 -12.56 -3.16
C VAL A 311 -0.49 -11.07 -3.43
N LYS A 312 0.69 -10.60 -3.87
CA LYS A 312 0.90 -9.21 -4.28
C LYS A 312 0.63 -9.07 -5.79
N LYS A 313 -0.21 -8.10 -6.17
CA LYS A 313 -0.44 -7.69 -7.56
C LYS A 313 0.81 -7.03 -8.11
N THR A 314 1.15 -7.37 -9.36
CA THR A 314 2.32 -6.82 -10.08
C THR A 314 1.98 -5.62 -10.96
N ASP A 315 0.68 -5.42 -11.24
CA ASP A 315 0.19 -4.19 -11.83
C ASP A 315 0.31 -3.02 -10.85
N TYR A 316 0.38 -1.80 -11.39
CA TYR A 316 0.58 -0.58 -10.62
C TYR A 316 -0.28 0.55 -11.15
N LEU A 317 -0.53 1.54 -10.30
CA LEU A 317 -1.15 2.80 -10.69
C LEU A 317 -0.07 3.84 -10.89
N THR A 318 -0.15 4.56 -12.00
CA THR A 318 0.64 5.78 -12.21
C THR A 318 0.04 6.94 -11.43
N PHE A 319 0.86 7.90 -11.05
CA PHE A 319 0.38 9.08 -10.33
C PHE A 319 1.00 10.36 -10.89
N PRO A 320 0.18 11.36 -11.24
CA PRO A 320 0.70 12.63 -11.74
C PRO A 320 1.25 13.48 -10.59
N ASN A 321 2.20 14.36 -10.90
CA ASN A 321 2.76 15.25 -9.89
C ASN A 321 1.73 16.19 -9.28
N ARG A 322 0.74 16.59 -10.08
CA ARG A 322 -0.38 17.44 -9.67
C ARG A 322 -1.67 17.00 -10.34
N PHE A 323 -2.79 17.21 -9.68
CA PHE A 323 -4.12 17.06 -10.28
C PHE A 323 -5.12 18.06 -9.69
N GLU A 324 -6.19 18.32 -10.43
CA GLU A 324 -7.33 19.11 -9.96
C GLU A 324 -8.43 18.19 -9.45
N SER A 325 -9.08 18.52 -8.33
CA SER A 325 -10.25 17.79 -7.80
C SER A 325 -11.34 17.59 -8.85
N GLN A 326 -11.48 18.55 -9.77
CA GLN A 326 -12.42 18.50 -10.90
C GLN A 326 -12.12 17.38 -11.90
N ASN A 327 -10.88 16.90 -11.95
CA ASN A 327 -10.54 15.72 -12.73
C ASN A 327 -11.22 14.46 -12.19
N ILE A 328 -11.63 14.46 -10.92
CA ILE A 328 -12.34 13.35 -10.27
C ILE A 328 -13.86 13.65 -10.27
N VAL A 329 -14.25 14.83 -9.77
CA VAL A 329 -15.66 15.26 -9.67
C VAL A 329 -15.82 16.70 -10.17
N SER A 330 -16.46 16.86 -11.33
CA SER A 330 -16.58 18.16 -12.01
C SER A 330 -17.43 19.20 -11.27
N SER A 331 -18.30 18.76 -10.35
CA SER A 331 -19.20 19.64 -9.58
C SER A 331 -18.57 20.23 -8.31
N PHE A 332 -17.30 19.94 -8.02
CA PHE A 332 -16.59 20.45 -6.83
C PHE A 332 -15.84 21.77 -7.09
N PRO A 333 -15.59 22.57 -6.04
CA PRO A 333 -14.57 23.61 -6.07
C PRO A 333 -13.24 23.05 -6.57
N SER A 334 -12.52 23.83 -7.39
CA SER A 334 -11.23 23.40 -7.95
C SER A 334 -10.15 23.50 -6.89
N TYR A 335 -9.78 22.34 -6.36
CA TYR A 335 -8.64 22.17 -5.48
C TYR A 335 -7.50 21.54 -6.28
N THR A 336 -6.36 22.21 -6.30
CA THR A 336 -5.14 21.68 -6.87
C THR A 336 -4.43 20.87 -5.79
N TYR A 337 -4.12 19.62 -6.11
CA TYR A 337 -3.36 18.70 -5.29
C TYR A 337 -1.97 18.50 -5.87
N GLU A 338 -0.95 18.52 -5.03
CA GLU A 338 0.44 18.19 -5.37
C GLU A 338 0.91 16.99 -4.56
N ILE A 339 1.58 16.04 -5.20
CA ILE A 339 2.14 14.88 -4.50
C ILE A 339 3.26 15.32 -3.56
N VAL A 340 3.22 14.84 -2.31
CA VAL A 340 4.18 15.20 -1.27
C VAL A 340 4.90 14.00 -0.68
N SER A 341 4.27 12.83 -0.68
CA SER A 341 4.89 11.62 -0.13
C SER A 341 4.39 10.36 -0.81
N VAL A 342 5.24 9.33 -0.87
CA VAL A 342 4.91 8.00 -1.36
C VAL A 342 5.52 6.97 -0.41
N ILE A 343 4.75 5.96 0.00
CA ILE A 343 5.27 4.75 0.63
C ILE A 343 5.33 3.68 -0.46
N ASN A 344 6.51 3.09 -0.61
CA ASN A 344 6.79 2.02 -1.54
C ASN A 344 6.91 0.69 -0.81
N HIS A 345 6.54 -0.40 -1.51
CA HIS A 345 6.73 -1.75 -1.02
C HIS A 345 7.39 -2.62 -2.10
N ILE A 346 8.53 -3.22 -1.77
CA ILE A 346 9.19 -4.24 -2.59
C ILE A 346 9.08 -5.62 -1.94
N GLY A 347 9.23 -6.67 -2.74
CA GLY A 347 9.07 -8.06 -2.30
C GLY A 347 7.62 -8.55 -2.36
N CYS A 348 7.34 -9.64 -1.64
CA CYS A 348 6.07 -10.35 -1.64
C CYS A 348 5.27 -10.11 -0.36
N SER A 349 4.07 -10.67 -0.28
CA SER A 349 3.13 -10.55 0.86
C SER A 349 3.65 -11.08 2.19
N PHE A 350 4.60 -12.01 2.18
CA PHE A 350 5.18 -12.62 3.41
C PHE A 350 6.56 -12.08 3.75
N PHE A 351 7.26 -11.50 2.77
CA PHE A 351 8.60 -10.97 2.91
C PHE A 351 8.74 -9.77 1.98
N GLY A 352 8.68 -8.59 2.58
CA GLY A 352 8.84 -7.35 1.87
C GLY A 352 9.67 -6.34 2.61
N HIS A 353 9.81 -5.18 1.98
CA HIS A 353 10.50 -4.04 2.54
C HIS A 353 9.78 -2.76 2.15
N TYR A 354 9.53 -1.92 3.15
CA TYR A 354 8.90 -0.62 2.97
C TYR A 354 9.95 0.49 3.04
N TYR A 355 9.81 1.46 2.15
CA TYR A 355 10.59 2.68 2.17
C TYR A 355 9.71 3.83 1.69
N SER A 356 10.14 5.08 1.86
CA SER A 356 9.32 6.23 1.50
C SER A 356 10.07 7.27 0.68
N TYR A 357 9.35 7.92 -0.23
CA TYR A 357 9.76 9.17 -0.84
C TYR A 357 9.03 10.32 -0.16
N VAL A 358 9.76 11.36 0.23
CA VAL A 358 9.20 12.53 0.91
C VAL A 358 9.69 13.80 0.24
N LYS A 359 8.76 14.72 -0.05
CA LYS A 359 9.05 16.07 -0.55
C LYS A 359 9.28 17.03 0.62
N CYS A 360 10.46 17.64 0.67
CA CYS A 360 10.88 18.62 1.66
C CYS A 360 11.50 19.82 0.97
N ASP A 361 10.96 21.03 1.18
CA ASP A 361 11.50 22.27 0.62
C ASP A 361 11.79 22.16 -0.91
N ASP A 362 10.80 21.62 -1.64
CA ASP A 362 10.83 21.32 -3.09
C ASP A 362 11.87 20.29 -3.59
N LYS A 363 12.53 19.59 -2.67
CA LYS A 363 13.43 18.47 -2.97
C LYS A 363 12.82 17.14 -2.54
N TRP A 364 13.10 16.07 -3.28
CA TRP A 364 12.66 14.73 -2.93
C TRP A 364 13.76 13.98 -2.19
N TYR A 365 13.37 13.22 -1.19
CA TYR A 365 14.26 12.38 -0.41
C TYR A 365 13.73 10.96 -0.40
N CYS A 366 14.58 9.99 -0.74
CA CYS A 366 14.34 8.57 -0.50
C CYS A 366 14.81 8.24 0.91
N CYS A 367 13.85 7.88 1.76
CA CYS A 367 14.05 7.46 3.13
C CYS A 367 13.88 5.93 3.21
N ASN A 368 15.00 5.25 3.34
CA ASN A 368 15.10 3.80 3.42
C ASN A 368 15.77 3.43 4.74
N ASP A 369 14.94 3.28 5.78
CA ASP A 369 15.38 3.09 7.17
C ASP A 369 16.44 4.12 7.57
N GLU A 370 17.66 3.68 7.86
CA GLU A 370 18.79 4.49 8.34
C GLU A 370 19.34 5.44 7.27
N THR A 371 19.01 5.17 6.00
CA THR A 371 19.54 5.92 4.87
C THR A 371 18.51 6.93 4.37
N VAL A 372 18.88 8.20 4.34
CA VAL A 372 18.12 9.27 3.69
C VAL A 372 18.99 9.88 2.60
N SER A 373 18.50 9.91 1.38
CA SER A 373 19.23 10.44 0.23
C SER A 373 18.34 11.36 -0.61
N GLU A 374 18.88 12.50 -1.05
CA GLU A 374 18.19 13.36 -2.01
C GLU A 374 18.12 12.64 -3.37
N VAL A 375 16.95 12.64 -3.99
CA VAL A 375 16.69 12.02 -5.29
C VAL A 375 15.95 12.99 -6.19
N PRO A 376 16.16 12.96 -7.52
CA PRO A 376 15.33 13.71 -8.44
C PRO A 376 13.93 13.09 -8.51
N GLN A 377 12.94 13.90 -8.87
CA GLN A 377 11.55 13.45 -8.98
C GLN A 377 11.33 12.34 -10.02
N SER A 378 12.20 12.25 -11.04
CA SER A 378 12.20 11.18 -12.03
C SER A 378 12.45 9.79 -11.43
N ASP A 379 13.10 9.73 -10.27
CA ASP A 379 13.55 8.49 -9.64
C ASP A 379 12.53 7.95 -8.62
N ILE A 380 11.36 8.58 -8.52
CA ILE A 380 10.25 8.07 -7.71
C ILE A 380 9.68 6.83 -8.41
N HIS A 381 9.91 5.66 -7.82
CA HIS A 381 9.48 4.39 -8.38
C HIS A 381 7.96 4.21 -8.31
N GLN A 382 7.25 4.55 -9.39
CA GLN A 382 5.79 4.43 -9.41
C GLN A 382 5.27 2.99 -9.36
N LYS A 383 6.06 2.02 -9.85
CA LYS A 383 5.67 0.60 -9.92
C LYS A 383 5.54 -0.07 -8.55
N GLU A 384 6.20 0.49 -7.55
CA GLU A 384 6.26 -0.05 -6.20
C GLU A 384 5.43 0.78 -5.22
N ALA A 385 4.76 1.83 -5.71
CA ALA A 385 3.98 2.71 -4.88
C ALA A 385 2.80 1.95 -4.28
N TYR A 386 2.71 2.05 -2.95
CA TYR A 386 1.68 1.42 -2.16
C TYR A 386 0.73 2.45 -1.56
N VAL A 387 1.27 3.52 -0.97
CA VAL A 387 0.48 4.66 -0.46
C VAL A 387 1.00 5.93 -1.13
N VAL A 388 0.11 6.77 -1.64
CA VAL A 388 0.42 8.09 -2.18
C VAL A 388 -0.31 9.16 -1.37
N ILE A 389 0.38 10.25 -1.05
CA ILE A 389 -0.19 11.38 -0.32
C ILE A 389 -0.04 12.65 -1.14
N TYR A 390 -1.17 13.33 -1.35
CA TYR A 390 -1.23 14.62 -1.99
C TYR A 390 -1.61 15.72 -0.99
N LYS A 391 -1.05 16.90 -1.18
CA LYS A 391 -1.37 18.10 -0.41
C LYS A 391 -2.17 19.07 -1.28
N GLN A 392 -3.26 19.60 -0.75
CA GLN A 392 -3.99 20.72 -1.32
C GLN A 392 -3.14 22.00 -1.25
N ILE A 393 -2.98 22.71 -2.38
CA ILE A 393 -2.12 23.91 -2.46
C ILE A 393 -2.88 25.24 -2.60
N ASN A 394 -4.20 25.22 -2.81
CA ASN A 394 -5.03 26.42 -3.01
C ASN A 394 -6.30 26.44 -2.16
#